data_AF-A0A327NJJ4-F1
#
_entry.id   AF-A0A327NJJ4-F1
#
_cell.length_a   1.000
_cell.length_b   1.000
_cell.length_c   1.000
_cell.angle_alpha   90.00
_cell.angle_beta   90.00
_cell.angle_gamma   90.00
#
_symmetry.space_group_name_H-M   'P 1'
#
loop_
_entity.id
_entity.type
_entity.pdbx_description
1 polymer ?
#
loop_
_entity_poly.entity_id
_entity_poly.type
_entity_poly.pdbx_seq_one_letter_code
_entity_poly.pdbx_strand_id
1 'polypeptide(L)'
;MNRLLLPFTLLFIWILLDSCGHPYAPSPPTSGDIYRPIYATYADVRTVQTLAPQPLKNVGKIYVKDKYLFINDVGSGIHIMDNSDPGKPVQLAFISIIGNQELAIKDSILYADNVTDLVALNIANPLNVRLVKRIENAFEYSAYPVATNVRFECPDPEKGVVIRWEKAAIENPMCYR
;
A
#
# COMPACT_ATOMS: atom_id res chain seq x y z
N MET A 1 -65.06 8.33 -17.32
CA MET A 1 -64.21 7.14 -17.06
C MET A 1 -62.87 7.37 -17.74
N ASN A 2 -61.79 7.69 -17.00
CA ASN A 2 -60.38 7.60 -17.48
C ASN A 2 -59.31 8.12 -16.50
N ARG A 3 -59.66 8.55 -15.28
CA ARG A 3 -58.68 9.14 -14.35
C ARG A 3 -57.90 8.14 -13.46
N LEU A 4 -58.18 6.83 -13.57
CA LEU A 4 -57.54 5.78 -12.76
C LEU A 4 -56.41 5.00 -13.49
N LEU A 5 -56.17 5.26 -14.77
CA LEU A 5 -55.14 4.55 -15.56
C LEU A 5 -53.72 5.14 -15.40
N LEU A 6 -53.62 6.43 -15.07
CA LEU A 6 -52.35 7.14 -14.90
C LEU A 6 -51.51 6.71 -13.68
N PRO A 7 -52.07 6.43 -12.49
CA PRO A 7 -51.27 5.95 -11.35
C PRO A 7 -50.79 4.50 -11.54
N PHE A 8 -51.48 3.70 -12.36
CA PHE A 8 -51.11 2.30 -12.61
C PHE A 8 -49.92 2.19 -13.57
N THR A 9 -49.80 3.10 -14.53
CA THR A 9 -48.62 3.17 -15.43
C THR A 9 -47.38 3.69 -14.71
N LEU A 10 -47.52 4.62 -13.74
CA LEU A 10 -46.41 5.11 -12.92
C LEU A 10 -45.86 4.04 -11.95
N LEU A 11 -46.71 3.17 -11.40
CA LEU A 11 -46.30 2.08 -10.51
C LEU A 11 -45.51 0.98 -11.27
N PHE A 12 -45.87 0.73 -12.53
CA PHE A 12 -45.18 -0.26 -13.38
C PHE A 12 -43.77 0.21 -13.81
N ILE A 13 -43.58 1.52 -13.96
CA ILE A 13 -42.28 2.13 -14.27
C ILE A 13 -41.32 2.04 -13.07
N TRP A 14 -41.82 2.06 -11.84
CA TRP A 14 -40.98 1.91 -10.64
C TRP A 14 -40.44 0.48 -10.48
N ILE A 15 -41.22 -0.54 -10.85
CA ILE A 15 -40.79 -1.96 -10.76
C ILE A 15 -39.70 -2.28 -11.81
N LEU A 16 -39.66 -1.55 -12.92
CA LEU A 16 -38.65 -1.73 -13.97
C LEU A 16 -37.31 -1.04 -13.66
N LEU A 17 -37.23 -0.24 -12.60
CA LEU A 17 -36.00 0.43 -12.16
C LEU A 17 -35.23 -0.35 -11.07
N ASP A 18 -35.78 -1.46 -10.55
CA ASP A 18 -35.12 -2.32 -9.55
C ASP A 18 -34.17 -3.37 -10.16
N SER A 19 -33.72 -3.20 -11.40
CA SER A 19 -32.67 -4.05 -11.98
C SER A 19 -31.27 -3.61 -11.57
N CYS A 20 -31.04 -3.40 -10.26
CA CYS A 20 -29.70 -3.50 -9.71
C CYS A 20 -29.37 -4.99 -9.57
N GLY A 21 -28.98 -5.62 -10.68
CA GLY A 21 -28.36 -6.94 -10.65
C GLY A 21 -27.14 -6.85 -9.74
N HIS A 22 -27.18 -7.55 -8.61
CA HIS A 22 -26.04 -7.63 -7.70
C HIS A 22 -24.85 -8.13 -8.54
N PRO A 23 -23.71 -7.41 -8.57
CA PRO A 23 -22.58 -7.84 -9.37
C PRO A 23 -22.23 -9.27 -8.94
N TYR A 24 -22.26 -10.20 -9.90
CA TYR A 24 -21.89 -11.59 -9.67
C TYR A 24 -20.45 -11.62 -9.14
N ALA A 25 -20.30 -11.91 -7.84
CA ALA A 25 -19.00 -12.18 -7.27
C ALA A 25 -18.62 -13.61 -7.65
N PRO A 26 -17.54 -13.83 -8.44
CA PRO A 26 -17.10 -15.18 -8.75
C PRO A 26 -16.75 -15.92 -7.46
N SER A 27 -17.00 -17.24 -7.44
CA SER A 27 -16.56 -18.08 -6.33
C SER A 27 -15.05 -17.92 -6.12
N PRO A 28 -14.59 -17.78 -4.86
CA PRO A 28 -13.16 -17.62 -4.58
C PRO A 28 -12.36 -18.80 -5.15
N PRO A 29 -11.18 -18.55 -5.75
CA PRO A 29 -10.38 -19.59 -6.38
C PRO A 29 -9.90 -20.58 -5.32
N THR A 30 -9.92 -21.87 -5.67
CA THR A 30 -9.48 -22.97 -4.79
C THR A 30 -7.98 -23.23 -4.84
N SER A 31 -7.29 -22.62 -5.80
CA SER A 31 -5.85 -22.72 -6.01
C SER A 31 -5.28 -21.35 -6.38
N GLY A 32 -3.98 -21.15 -6.11
CA GLY A 32 -3.30 -19.89 -6.40
C GLY A 32 -2.39 -19.44 -5.27
N ASP A 33 -1.79 -18.26 -5.44
CA ASP A 33 -1.02 -17.62 -4.38
C ASP A 33 -1.92 -17.24 -3.20
N ILE A 34 -1.46 -17.51 -1.99
CA ILE A 34 -2.13 -17.14 -0.74
C ILE A 34 -1.24 -16.16 0.00
N TYR A 35 -1.84 -15.17 0.66
CA TYR A 35 -1.11 -14.11 1.34
C TYR A 35 -1.34 -14.11 2.85
N ARG A 36 -0.30 -13.75 3.60
CA ARG A 36 -0.33 -13.49 5.04
C ARG A 36 -0.03 -12.01 5.30
N PRO A 37 -0.74 -11.37 6.25
CA PRO A 37 -0.40 -10.03 6.72
C PRO A 37 0.85 -10.08 7.62
N ILE A 38 1.71 -9.08 7.45
CA ILE A 38 2.84 -8.81 8.34
C ILE A 38 2.53 -7.56 9.14
N TYR A 39 2.77 -7.63 10.45
CA TYR A 39 2.32 -6.61 11.41
C TYR A 39 3.47 -5.80 11.99
N ALA A 40 3.15 -4.58 12.42
CA ALA A 40 3.96 -3.78 13.33
C ALA A 40 3.06 -3.00 14.31
N THR A 41 3.65 -2.49 15.39
CA THR A 41 2.91 -1.64 16.32
C THR A 41 2.69 -0.24 15.73
N TYR A 42 1.64 0.45 16.17
CA TYR A 42 1.39 1.83 15.78
C TYR A 42 2.55 2.78 16.12
N ALA A 43 3.24 2.54 17.24
CA ALA A 43 4.39 3.34 17.66
C ALA A 43 5.58 3.16 16.71
N ASP A 44 5.86 1.91 16.33
CA ASP A 44 6.96 1.61 15.39
C ASP A 44 6.67 2.19 14.01
N VAL A 45 5.43 2.04 13.51
CA VAL A 45 5.01 2.56 12.20
C VAL A 45 5.25 4.06 12.07
N ARG A 46 5.06 4.83 13.14
CA ARG A 46 5.21 6.30 13.11
C ARG A 46 6.67 6.75 13.18
N THR A 47 7.60 5.85 13.50
CA THR A 47 9.03 6.17 13.60
C THR A 47 9.66 6.23 12.22
N VAL A 48 10.23 7.39 11.88
CA VAL A 48 11.01 7.60 10.66
C VAL A 48 12.43 7.96 11.03
N GLN A 49 13.40 7.22 10.50
CA GLN A 49 14.80 7.38 10.87
C GLN A 49 15.75 7.07 9.71
N THR A 50 16.88 7.77 9.67
CA THR A 50 17.98 7.45 8.75
C THR A 50 18.93 6.49 9.46
N LEU A 51 19.15 5.33 8.86
CA LEU A 51 20.02 4.27 9.35
C LEU A 51 21.22 4.07 8.41
N ALA A 52 22.21 3.33 8.91
CA ALA A 52 23.30 2.82 8.08
C ALA A 52 22.75 1.93 6.92
N PRO A 53 23.53 1.77 5.83
CA PRO A 53 23.16 0.88 4.72
C PRO A 53 22.65 -0.49 5.18
N GLN A 54 21.60 -0.98 4.51
CA GLN A 54 21.01 -2.29 4.77
C GLN A 54 20.98 -3.13 3.49
N PRO A 55 21.05 -4.47 3.58
CA PRO A 55 20.83 -5.34 2.43
C PRO A 55 19.43 -5.13 1.84
N LEU A 56 19.35 -5.15 0.51
CA LEU A 56 18.08 -5.19 -0.22
C LEU A 56 17.36 -6.51 0.09
N LYS A 57 16.07 -6.44 0.45
CA LYS A 57 15.25 -7.64 0.72
C LYS A 57 14.06 -7.73 -0.23
N ASN A 58 13.09 -6.82 -0.10
CA ASN A 58 11.84 -6.84 -0.87
C ASN A 58 11.81 -5.65 -1.81
N VAL A 59 12.66 -5.67 -2.83
CA VAL A 59 12.82 -4.53 -3.73
C VAL A 59 11.53 -4.24 -4.50
N GLY A 60 11.05 -3.01 -4.37
CA GLY A 60 9.93 -2.47 -5.13
C GLY A 60 10.40 -1.49 -6.19
N LYS A 61 9.80 -0.30 -6.19
CA LYS A 61 10.08 0.76 -7.15
C LYS A 61 11.48 1.35 -6.96
N ILE A 62 12.11 1.70 -8.09
CA ILE A 62 13.38 2.42 -8.14
C ILE A 62 13.12 3.82 -8.68
N TYR A 63 13.68 4.83 -8.04
CA TYR A 63 13.63 6.23 -8.47
C TYR A 63 15.05 6.76 -8.63
N VAL A 64 15.31 7.45 -9.74
CA VAL A 64 16.60 8.12 -10.00
C VAL A 64 16.42 9.61 -9.78
N LYS A 65 17.29 10.21 -8.97
CA LYS A 65 17.35 11.66 -8.80
C LYS A 65 18.81 12.09 -8.75
N ASP A 66 19.20 12.93 -9.70
CA ASP A 66 20.59 13.32 -9.92
C ASP A 66 21.48 12.07 -10.04
N LYS A 67 22.48 11.95 -9.17
CA LYS A 67 23.37 10.79 -9.08
C LYS A 67 22.91 9.74 -8.08
N TYR A 68 21.71 9.83 -7.51
CA TYR A 68 21.26 8.93 -6.45
C TYR A 68 20.14 8.01 -6.93
N LEU A 69 20.19 6.76 -6.43
CA LEU A 69 19.07 5.82 -6.49
C LEU A 69 18.33 5.83 -5.16
N PHE A 70 17.01 5.89 -5.24
CA PHE A 70 16.09 5.67 -4.14
C PHE A 70 15.31 4.40 -4.44
N ILE A 71 15.58 3.34 -3.67
CA ILE A 71 15.01 2.01 -3.92
C ILE A 71 14.08 1.67 -2.78
N ASN A 72 12.79 1.52 -3.07
CA ASN A 72 11.83 1.06 -2.09
C ASN A 72 12.13 -0.39 -1.68
N ASP A 73 12.15 -0.65 -0.38
CA ASP A 73 12.11 -1.99 0.22
C ASP A 73 10.73 -2.14 0.87
N VAL A 74 9.86 -2.87 0.19
CA VAL A 74 8.41 -2.89 0.40
C VAL A 74 8.09 -3.28 1.85
N GLY A 75 7.37 -2.39 2.53
CA GLY A 75 6.97 -2.49 3.93
C GLY A 75 8.05 -2.10 4.95
N SER A 76 9.26 -1.73 4.50
CA SER A 76 10.40 -1.45 5.39
C SER A 76 10.93 -0.02 5.28
N GLY A 77 11.06 0.51 4.05
CA GLY A 77 11.62 1.84 3.85
C GLY A 77 12.29 2.02 2.49
N ILE A 78 13.30 2.90 2.43
CA ILE A 78 13.91 3.34 1.17
C ILE A 78 15.44 3.34 1.30
N HIS A 79 16.10 2.57 0.44
CA HIS A 79 17.55 2.60 0.29
C HIS A 79 17.99 3.81 -0.52
N ILE A 80 19.08 4.46 -0.10
CA ILE A 80 19.73 5.52 -0.85
C ILE A 80 21.10 5.03 -1.30
N MET A 81 21.38 5.12 -2.59
CA MET A 81 22.67 4.70 -3.17
C MET A 81 23.27 5.81 -4.02
N ASP A 82 24.59 5.98 -3.96
CA ASP A 82 25.34 6.74 -4.95
C ASP A 82 25.44 5.92 -6.23
N ASN A 83 25.04 6.52 -7.34
CA ASN A 83 25.01 5.96 -8.68
C ASN A 83 25.81 6.81 -9.66
N SER A 84 26.87 7.47 -9.18
CA SER A 84 27.85 8.19 -10.02
C SER A 84 28.54 7.26 -11.02
N ASP A 85 28.73 5.99 -10.65
CA ASP A 85 29.11 4.90 -11.56
C ASP A 85 27.95 3.90 -11.64
N PRO A 86 27.14 3.91 -12.73
CA PRO A 86 26.01 3.00 -12.89
C PRO A 86 26.39 1.52 -12.94
N GLY A 87 27.64 1.19 -13.27
CA GLY A 87 28.14 -0.19 -13.22
C GLY A 87 28.46 -0.68 -11.82
N LYS A 88 28.59 0.25 -10.86
CA LYS A 88 28.94 -0.05 -9.46
C LYS A 88 28.29 0.93 -8.46
N PRO A 89 26.96 0.86 -8.26
CA PRO A 89 26.28 1.67 -7.27
C PRO A 89 26.79 1.37 -5.84
N VAL A 90 26.84 2.40 -4.98
CA VAL A 90 27.33 2.29 -3.60
C VAL A 90 26.23 2.67 -2.62
N GLN A 91 25.89 1.78 -1.69
CA GLN A 91 24.88 2.07 -0.67
C GLN A 91 25.36 3.17 0.30
N LEU A 92 24.52 4.16 0.56
CA LEU A 92 24.83 5.30 1.44
C LEU A 92 24.08 5.25 2.77
N ALA A 93 22.78 5.02 2.71
CA ALA A 93 21.90 5.03 3.88
C ALA A 93 20.61 4.27 3.61
N PHE A 94 19.87 4.01 4.68
CA PHE A 94 18.52 3.44 4.62
C PHE A 94 17.56 4.33 5.41
N ILE A 95 16.51 4.84 4.77
CA ILE A 95 15.43 5.55 5.45
C ILE A 95 14.41 4.50 5.90
N SER A 96 14.36 4.21 7.19
CA SER A 96 13.34 3.32 7.76
C SER A 96 12.00 4.06 7.79
N ILE A 97 11.02 3.52 7.07
CA ILE A 97 9.63 3.98 7.04
C ILE A 97 8.78 2.70 7.03
N ILE A 98 8.44 2.22 8.22
CA ILE A 98 7.74 0.93 8.37
C ILE A 98 6.37 1.00 7.67
N GLY A 99 6.06 0.04 6.82
CA GLY A 99 4.83 0.05 6.01
C GLY A 99 4.85 0.99 4.80
N ASN A 100 6.04 1.46 4.37
CA ASN A 100 6.18 2.20 3.11
C ASN A 100 6.09 1.24 1.91
N GLN A 101 5.21 1.56 0.97
CA GLN A 101 5.00 0.80 -0.26
C GLN A 101 5.38 1.62 -1.49
N GLU A 102 5.28 2.94 -1.41
CA GLU A 102 5.48 3.84 -2.54
C GLU A 102 6.28 5.09 -2.21
N LEU A 103 6.95 5.62 -3.25
CA LEU A 103 7.60 6.92 -3.17
C LEU A 103 7.42 7.76 -4.44
N ALA A 104 7.53 9.06 -4.24
CA ALA A 104 7.70 10.07 -5.27
C ALA A 104 8.68 11.14 -4.79
N ILE A 105 9.38 11.79 -5.70
CA ILE A 105 10.34 12.85 -5.36
C ILE A 105 10.03 14.08 -6.19
N LYS A 106 10.01 15.24 -5.52
CA LYS A 106 9.98 16.55 -6.15
C LYS A 106 11.01 17.45 -5.48
N ASP A 107 11.92 18.01 -6.27
CA ASP A 107 13.05 18.79 -5.77
C ASP A 107 13.78 18.01 -4.67
N SER A 108 14.04 18.61 -3.52
CA SER A 108 14.69 17.95 -2.37
C SER A 108 13.71 17.28 -1.41
N ILE A 109 12.44 17.08 -1.80
CA ILE A 109 11.43 16.45 -0.96
C ILE A 109 11.04 15.09 -1.53
N LEU A 110 11.26 14.05 -0.73
CA LEU A 110 10.76 12.71 -0.95
C LEU A 110 9.43 12.56 -0.22
N TYR A 111 8.40 12.19 -0.96
CA TYR A 111 7.08 11.84 -0.45
C TYR A 111 6.95 10.33 -0.42
N ALA A 112 6.56 9.78 0.72
CA ALA A 112 6.40 8.36 0.94
C ALA A 112 5.10 8.11 1.69
N ASP A 113 4.38 7.06 1.31
CA ASP A 113 3.32 6.54 2.15
C ASP A 113 3.89 5.87 3.39
N ASN A 114 3.11 5.83 4.46
CA ASN A 114 3.45 5.20 5.71
C ASN A 114 2.16 4.65 6.30
N VAL A 115 1.76 3.49 5.76
CA VAL A 115 0.43 2.90 5.96
C VAL A 115 -0.66 3.90 5.52
N THR A 116 -1.36 4.55 6.45
CA THR A 116 -2.43 5.52 6.17
C THR A 116 -1.93 6.94 6.00
N ASP A 117 -0.69 7.21 6.41
CA ASP A 117 -0.14 8.57 6.44
C ASP A 117 0.69 8.85 5.18
N LEU A 118 0.82 10.14 4.86
CA LEU A 118 1.81 10.62 3.90
C LEU A 118 2.91 11.36 4.65
N VAL A 119 4.17 10.95 4.47
CA VAL A 119 5.34 11.64 5.02
C VAL A 119 6.10 12.36 3.91
N ALA A 120 6.58 13.56 4.22
CA ALA A 120 7.47 14.34 3.38
C ALA A 120 8.82 14.47 4.08
N LEU A 121 9.88 14.07 3.40
CA LEU A 121 11.24 13.99 3.90
C LEU A 121 12.14 14.91 3.09
N ASN A 122 12.92 15.76 3.78
CA ASN A 122 13.98 16.50 3.13
C ASN A 122 15.19 15.59 2.90
N ILE A 123 15.54 15.39 1.63
CA ILE A 123 16.62 14.53 1.14
C ILE A 123 17.79 15.32 0.55
N ALA A 124 17.90 16.63 0.84
CA ALA A 124 19.00 17.46 0.35
C ALA A 124 20.39 16.94 0.79
N ASN A 125 20.46 16.31 1.96
CA ASN A 125 21.62 15.53 2.39
C ASN A 125 21.20 14.05 2.53
N PRO A 126 21.69 13.14 1.66
CA PRO A 126 21.29 11.74 1.67
C PRO A 126 21.72 10.98 2.93
N LEU A 127 22.70 11.49 3.69
CA LEU A 127 23.16 10.90 4.95
C LEU A 127 22.43 11.47 6.17
N ASN A 128 21.56 12.46 5.99
CA ASN A 128 20.84 13.14 7.06
C ASN A 128 19.45 13.56 6.56
N VAL A 129 18.63 12.54 6.28
CA VAL A 129 17.24 12.72 5.85
C VAL A 129 16.39 13.10 7.04
N ARG A 130 15.52 14.11 6.86
CA ARG A 130 14.70 14.65 7.95
C ARG A 130 13.24 14.65 7.57
N LEU A 131 12.39 14.12 8.45
CA LEU A 131 10.95 14.29 8.37
C LEU A 131 10.61 15.78 8.51
N VAL A 132 10.00 16.37 7.49
CA VAL A 132 9.58 17.78 7.50
C VAL A 132 8.08 17.95 7.65
N LYS A 133 7.29 16.96 7.22
CA LYS A 133 5.84 16.98 7.38
C LYS A 133 5.28 15.56 7.40
N ARG A 134 4.22 15.37 8.19
CA ARG A 134 3.35 14.21 8.16
C ARG A 134 1.92 14.69 7.95
N ILE A 135 1.20 14.07 7.03
CA ILE A 135 -0.24 14.23 6.87
C ILE A 135 -0.86 12.90 7.30
N GLU A 136 -1.56 12.94 8.42
CA GLU A 136 -2.19 11.75 8.99
C GLU A 136 -3.43 11.37 8.19
N ASN A 137 -3.70 10.06 8.04
CA ASN A 137 -4.89 9.55 7.37
C ASN A 137 -5.07 10.13 5.94
N ALA A 138 -3.97 10.30 5.22
CA ALA A 138 -3.98 10.72 3.82
C ALA A 138 -4.54 9.65 2.88
N PHE A 139 -4.51 8.38 3.31
CA PHE A 139 -4.95 7.22 2.54
C PHE A 139 -5.89 6.33 3.37
N GLU A 140 -6.78 5.61 2.68
CA GLU A 140 -7.63 4.59 3.29
C GLU A 140 -6.81 3.35 3.67
N TYR A 141 -7.11 2.80 4.85
CA TYR A 141 -6.49 1.55 5.30
C TYR A 141 -7.02 0.36 4.49
N SER A 142 -6.14 -0.32 3.75
CA SER A 142 -6.49 -1.53 3.02
C SER A 142 -6.19 -2.78 3.84
N ALA A 143 -7.23 -3.45 4.31
CA ALA A 143 -7.14 -4.72 5.06
C ALA A 143 -7.03 -5.96 4.15
N TYR A 144 -6.45 -5.82 2.96
CA TYR A 144 -6.31 -6.89 1.96
C TYR A 144 -5.02 -6.75 1.12
N PRO A 145 -4.49 -7.83 0.54
CA PRO A 145 -3.30 -7.78 -0.34
C PRO A 145 -3.60 -7.04 -1.64
N VAL A 146 -2.58 -6.45 -2.28
CA VAL A 146 -2.72 -5.75 -3.57
C VAL A 146 -3.24 -6.67 -4.69
N ALA A 147 -2.85 -7.95 -4.66
CA ALA A 147 -3.33 -8.95 -5.60
C ALA A 147 -4.86 -9.13 -5.49
N THR A 148 -5.53 -9.28 -6.64
CA THR A 148 -6.97 -9.51 -6.75
C THR A 148 -7.25 -10.94 -7.15
N ASN A 149 -8.45 -11.42 -6.86
CA ASN A 149 -8.84 -12.81 -7.07
C ASN A 149 -7.91 -13.77 -6.32
N VAL A 150 -7.62 -13.47 -5.05
CA VAL A 150 -6.73 -14.27 -4.19
C VAL A 150 -7.33 -14.48 -2.82
N ARG A 151 -7.01 -15.62 -2.20
CA ARG A 151 -7.32 -15.85 -0.79
C ARG A 151 -6.17 -15.41 0.11
N PHE A 152 -6.49 -15.02 1.33
CA PHE A 152 -5.51 -14.54 2.30
C PHE A 152 -5.95 -14.83 3.74
N GLU A 153 -4.99 -14.82 4.66
CA GLU A 153 -5.26 -14.83 6.10
C GLU A 153 -5.93 -13.51 6.49
N CYS A 154 -7.12 -13.60 7.10
CA CYS A 154 -7.84 -12.43 7.57
C CYS A 154 -6.98 -11.64 8.57
N PRO A 155 -6.85 -10.30 8.40
CA PRO A 155 -6.15 -9.48 9.36
C PRO A 155 -6.73 -9.59 10.75
N ASP A 156 -5.85 -9.65 11.73
CA ASP A 156 -6.12 -9.69 13.15
C ASP A 156 -5.73 -8.34 13.75
N PRO A 157 -6.71 -7.51 14.16
CA PRO A 157 -6.44 -6.19 14.73
C PRO A 157 -5.61 -6.24 16.03
N GLU A 158 -5.60 -7.37 16.74
CA GLU A 158 -4.83 -7.53 17.98
C GLU A 158 -3.33 -7.67 17.72
N LYS A 159 -2.93 -8.09 16.51
CA LYS A 159 -1.51 -8.21 16.11
C LYS A 159 -0.89 -6.87 15.67
N GLY A 160 -1.70 -5.82 15.51
CA GLY A 160 -1.25 -4.47 15.16
C GLY A 160 -1.67 -4.05 13.75
N VAL A 161 -0.84 -3.21 13.13
CA VAL A 161 -1.11 -2.64 11.80
C VAL A 161 -0.48 -3.53 10.74
N VAL A 162 -1.23 -3.86 9.68
CA VAL A 162 -0.66 -4.58 8.54
C VAL A 162 0.25 -3.63 7.75
N ILE A 163 1.54 -3.96 7.69
CA ILE A 163 2.58 -3.15 7.02
C ILE A 163 2.95 -3.68 5.64
N ARG A 164 2.74 -4.96 5.37
CA ARG A 164 2.86 -5.59 4.05
C ARG A 164 2.17 -6.95 4.02
N TRP A 165 2.06 -7.49 2.81
CA TRP A 165 1.56 -8.84 2.55
C TRP A 165 2.66 -9.69 1.95
N GLU A 166 2.76 -10.95 2.36
CA GLU A 166 3.71 -11.89 1.79
C GLU A 166 3.03 -13.19 1.37
N LYS A 167 3.60 -13.83 0.35
CA LYS A 167 3.14 -15.15 -0.08
C LYS A 167 3.39 -16.16 1.03
N ALA A 168 2.39 -16.97 1.33
CA ALA A 168 2.44 -18.00 2.36
C ALA A 168 1.69 -19.26 1.90
N ALA A 169 2.13 -20.43 2.36
CA ALA A 169 1.38 -21.67 2.21
C ALA A 169 0.44 -21.81 3.42
N ILE A 170 -0.82 -21.42 3.25
CA ILE A 170 -1.85 -21.46 4.30
C ILE A 170 -2.93 -22.44 3.89
N GLU A 171 -3.30 -23.35 4.79
CA GLU A 171 -4.44 -24.22 4.59
C GLU A 171 -5.74 -23.47 4.91
N ASN A 172 -6.70 -23.51 3.99
CA ASN A 172 -8.04 -22.94 4.15
C ASN A 172 -8.08 -21.45 4.58
N PRO A 173 -7.45 -20.53 3.83
CA PRO A 173 -7.59 -19.10 4.08
C PRO A 173 -9.05 -18.65 3.98
N MET A 174 -9.52 -17.93 5.00
CA MET A 174 -10.94 -17.56 5.14
C MET A 174 -11.32 -16.28 4.40
N CYS A 175 -10.35 -15.39 4.12
CA CYS A 175 -10.59 -14.13 3.44
C CYS A 175 -10.26 -14.21 1.95
N TYR A 176 -10.95 -13.39 1.16
CA TYR A 176 -10.85 -13.32 -0.30
C TYR A 176 -10.99 -11.88 -0.79
N ARG A 177 -10.19 -11.50 -1.80
CA ARG A 177 -10.25 -10.21 -2.47
C ARG A 177 -10.53 -10.42 -3.95
#